data_AF-A0A972KMA5-F1
#
_entry.id   AF-A0A972KMA5-F1
#
_cell.length_a   1.000
_cell.length_b   1.000
_cell.length_c   1.000
_cell.angle_alpha   90.00
_cell.angle_beta   90.00
_cell.angle_gamma   90.00
#
_symmetry.space_group_name_H-M   'P 1'
#
loop_
_entity.id
_entity.type
_entity.pdbx_description
1 polymer ?
#
loop_
_entity_poly.entity_id
_entity_poly.type
_entity_poly.pdbx_seq_one_letter_code
_entity_poly.pdbx_strand_id
1 'polypeptide(L)'
;MNKKSSNINKKKYYIPLVALGILLIAGIIYLSSNRTKPQKSFEISNIKSLNKIVFSLPNMDKEMCNTFPKRIVTSLEGLEGVVDASFNFSGHFVTAYYDPQFISKKTILTYDIYSWTKVDFISDESVPVSLAKTLYKNREKDDNPVMPKNGMADITPVENQKMIDAQNFPSLVSAKWLFENLGNVKVIEIGPAKEYDKGHIKGAVNIQIGDIRATEKGIAEQIISKKYFEPLMDKIGISNSDRVVIYSSESLNQESRLYETLKYYGHKNIAIVNGGKNLIDKKYLTTAKTKIIPSNYTAKVNENIIVDSDYVLSKLNNSGTGLLDVRSEGEFNTGHIPGAVNINWENLLNSDGTLKSLAELKSILKNIDKNKEIIVYCVSGTRASYMWFVLTEVLGYKNVKVFDGSMIAWKYKNLPLEK
;
A
#
# COMPACT_ATOMS: atom_id res chain seq x y z
N MET A 1 30.62 -27.02 64.03
CA MET A 1 30.48 -27.61 62.67
C MET A 1 29.83 -26.58 61.75
N ASN A 2 30.55 -26.03 60.78
CA ASN A 2 30.02 -25.72 59.45
C ASN A 2 31.18 -25.37 58.51
N LYS A 3 31.15 -26.01 57.34
CA LYS A 3 32.28 -26.20 56.44
C LYS A 3 32.58 -24.94 55.61
N LYS A 4 33.88 -24.61 55.62
CA LYS A 4 34.67 -23.88 54.62
C LYS A 4 34.15 -24.03 53.18
N SER A 5 33.94 -22.91 52.50
CA SER A 5 33.87 -22.83 51.03
C SER A 5 35.28 -22.71 50.47
N SER A 6 35.74 -23.75 49.78
CA SER A 6 36.96 -23.73 48.96
C SER A 6 36.60 -23.45 47.49
N ASN A 7 37.40 -22.57 46.90
CA ASN A 7 37.59 -22.22 45.48
C ASN A 7 37.13 -23.26 44.43
N ILE A 8 36.71 -22.77 43.25
CA ILE A 8 37.36 -23.09 41.96
C ILE A 8 36.92 -22.11 40.85
N ASN A 9 37.93 -21.50 40.24
CA ASN A 9 38.13 -20.98 38.88
C ASN A 9 37.05 -20.19 38.12
N LYS A 10 37.43 -18.93 37.88
CA LYS A 10 37.17 -18.15 36.67
C LYS A 10 37.27 -19.01 35.40
N LYS A 11 36.16 -19.20 34.69
CA LYS A 11 36.15 -19.31 33.23
C LYS A 11 35.37 -18.14 32.65
N LYS A 12 36.10 -17.28 31.93
CA LYS A 12 35.52 -16.30 31.00
C LYS A 12 34.92 -17.09 29.84
N TYR A 13 33.67 -16.83 29.52
CA TYR A 13 33.07 -17.19 28.23
C TYR A 13 32.67 -15.89 27.55
N TYR A 14 33.30 -15.60 26.41
CA TYR A 14 32.78 -14.64 25.44
C TYR A 14 31.92 -15.41 24.44
N ILE A 15 30.70 -14.94 24.20
CA ILE A 15 29.87 -15.35 23.06
C ILE A 15 29.44 -14.07 22.31
N PRO A 16 29.41 -14.09 20.96
CA PRO A 16 29.57 -12.91 20.13
C PRO A 16 28.35 -11.99 20.07
N LEU A 17 28.65 -10.72 19.82
CA LEU A 17 27.73 -9.62 19.61
C LEU A 17 27.07 -9.74 18.22
N VAL A 18 26.01 -10.55 18.07
CA VAL A 18 25.13 -10.48 16.91
C VAL A 18 23.70 -10.81 17.36
N ALA A 19 22.75 -9.92 17.04
CA ALA A 19 21.30 -10.01 17.25
C ALA A 19 20.64 -9.34 18.47
N LEU A 20 21.37 -8.54 19.28
CA LEU A 20 20.74 -7.59 20.23
C LEU A 20 21.28 -6.15 20.16
N GLY A 21 22.09 -5.86 19.12
CA GLY A 21 22.78 -4.58 18.95
C GLY A 21 22.11 -3.56 18.02
N ILE A 22 21.04 -3.92 17.29
CA ILE A 22 20.52 -3.03 16.23
C ILE A 22 19.30 -2.20 16.65
N LEU A 23 18.53 -2.59 17.68
CA LEU A 23 17.36 -1.82 18.13
C LEU A 23 17.60 -0.93 19.37
N LEU A 24 18.67 -1.18 20.14
CA LEU A 24 18.95 -0.44 21.38
C LEU A 24 19.98 0.70 21.23
N ILE A 25 20.79 0.72 20.17
CA ILE A 25 21.80 1.77 19.95
C ILE A 25 21.20 3.05 19.34
N ALA A 26 20.14 2.96 18.52
CA ALA A 26 19.49 4.14 17.95
C ALA A 26 18.72 4.97 19.01
N GLY A 27 18.13 4.32 20.02
CA GLY A 27 17.40 5.00 21.09
C GLY A 27 18.30 5.68 22.13
N ILE A 28 19.45 5.07 22.46
CA ILE A 28 20.33 5.59 23.52
C ILE A 28 21.27 6.70 23.01
N ILE A 29 21.71 6.68 21.74
CA ILE A 29 22.57 7.75 21.19
C ILE A 29 21.79 9.06 20.91
N TYR A 30 20.48 9.00 20.63
CA TYR A 30 19.67 10.23 20.48
C TYR A 30 19.36 10.89 21.84
N LEU A 31 19.27 10.11 22.91
CA LEU A 31 19.03 10.60 24.27
C LEU A 31 20.28 11.20 24.95
N SER A 32 21.50 10.94 24.45
CA SER A 32 22.72 11.52 25.02
C SER A 32 23.20 12.82 24.35
N SER A 33 22.64 13.23 23.21
CA SER A 33 23.11 14.40 22.44
C SER A 33 22.25 15.67 22.59
N ASN A 34 21.05 15.59 23.15
CA ASN A 34 20.23 16.76 23.47
C ASN A 34 19.98 16.86 24.98
N ARG A 35 20.83 17.64 25.66
CA ARG A 35 20.56 18.13 27.02
C ARG A 35 19.43 19.17 26.99
N THR A 36 18.20 18.71 26.90
CA THR A 36 17.04 19.42 27.46
C THR A 36 16.26 18.41 28.29
N LYS A 37 16.18 18.66 29.60
CA LYS A 37 15.49 17.79 30.56
C LYS A 37 14.08 17.44 30.03
N PRO A 38 13.70 16.16 29.92
CA PRO A 38 12.30 15.81 29.73
C PRO A 38 11.53 16.24 30.98
N GLN A 39 10.56 17.14 30.82
CA GLN A 39 9.57 17.38 31.86
C GLN A 39 8.69 16.12 31.97
N LYS A 40 8.85 15.43 33.11
CA LYS A 40 8.03 14.33 33.66
C LYS A 40 8.21 12.96 32.99
N SER A 41 9.01 12.10 33.63
CA SER A 41 9.02 10.66 33.47
C SER A 41 7.76 10.02 34.08
N PHE A 42 7.17 9.04 33.39
CA PHE A 42 6.06 8.23 33.88
C PHE A 42 6.59 7.14 34.82
N GLU A 43 6.07 7.09 36.04
CA GLU A 43 6.46 6.11 37.05
C GLU A 43 5.51 4.89 36.99
N ILE A 44 6.05 3.76 36.51
CA ILE A 44 5.34 2.47 36.36
C ILE A 44 4.90 1.89 37.73
N SER A 45 5.48 2.39 38.82
CA SER A 45 5.14 2.04 40.21
C SER A 45 3.68 2.29 40.59
N ASN A 46 2.92 3.07 39.82
CA ASN A 46 1.50 3.33 40.07
C ASN A 46 0.55 2.27 39.48
N ILE A 47 1.06 1.32 38.68
CA ILE A 47 0.24 0.20 38.17
C ILE A 47 0.18 -0.88 39.24
N LYS A 48 -0.94 -0.97 39.96
CA LYS A 48 -1.11 -1.91 41.09
C LYS A 48 -1.32 -3.36 40.68
N SER A 49 -1.81 -3.62 39.46
CA SER A 49 -1.92 -4.98 38.89
C SER A 49 -1.95 -4.92 37.37
N LEU A 50 -1.09 -5.71 36.72
CA LEU A 50 -1.06 -5.87 35.26
C LEU A 50 -1.19 -7.36 34.94
N ASN A 51 -2.37 -7.80 34.52
CA ASN A 51 -2.66 -9.24 34.42
C ASN A 51 -2.51 -9.81 33.00
N LYS A 52 -2.46 -8.96 31.97
CA LYS A 52 -2.39 -9.40 30.57
C LYS A 52 -1.81 -8.31 29.67
N ILE A 53 -0.95 -8.70 28.74
CA ILE A 53 -0.54 -7.88 27.59
C ILE A 53 -0.84 -8.70 26.33
N VAL A 54 -1.56 -8.10 25.38
CA VAL A 54 -1.89 -8.75 24.10
C VAL A 54 -1.15 -8.01 22.99
N PHE A 55 -0.40 -8.76 22.19
CA PHE A 55 0.23 -8.25 20.98
C PHE A 55 -0.64 -8.64 19.79
N SER A 56 -1.05 -7.65 19.01
CA SER A 56 -1.76 -7.87 17.74
C SER A 56 -0.87 -7.36 16.62
N LEU A 57 -0.34 -8.26 15.79
CA LEU A 57 0.34 -7.87 14.56
C LEU A 57 -0.67 -7.94 13.41
N PRO A 58 -1.08 -6.82 12.81
CA PRO A 58 -1.93 -6.88 11.62
C PRO A 58 -1.17 -7.55 10.47
N ASN A 59 -1.84 -8.47 9.77
CA ASN A 59 -1.37 -9.21 8.57
C ASN A 59 -0.50 -10.46 8.78
N MET A 60 -0.68 -11.24 9.85
CA MET A 60 -0.15 -12.61 9.88
C MET A 60 -1.22 -13.61 9.43
N ASP A 61 -0.89 -14.46 8.45
CA ASP A 61 -1.71 -15.61 8.11
C ASP A 61 -1.37 -16.83 9.00
N LYS A 62 -2.18 -17.88 8.89
CA LYS A 62 -2.04 -19.12 9.67
C LYS A 62 -0.67 -19.81 9.46
N GLU A 63 -0.02 -19.60 8.31
CA GLU A 63 1.26 -20.20 7.95
C GLU A 63 2.44 -19.43 8.58
N MET A 64 2.35 -18.09 8.62
CA MET A 64 3.26 -17.23 9.39
C MET A 64 3.20 -17.52 10.90
N CYS A 65 2.02 -17.83 11.44
CA CYS A 65 1.88 -18.23 12.84
C CYS A 65 2.57 -19.57 13.15
N ASN A 66 2.55 -20.50 12.19
CA ASN A 66 3.11 -21.84 12.36
C ASN A 66 4.64 -21.90 12.25
N THR A 67 5.27 -20.86 11.69
CA THR A 67 6.71 -20.77 11.42
C THR A 67 7.50 -19.97 12.45
N PHE A 68 6.82 -19.33 13.42
CA PHE A 68 7.47 -18.71 14.58
C PHE A 68 8.08 -19.78 15.51
N PRO A 69 9.26 -19.52 16.11
CA PRO A 69 9.97 -20.52 16.91
C PRO A 69 9.18 -20.88 18.17
N LYS A 70 8.51 -22.04 18.14
CA LYS A 70 7.74 -22.61 19.26
C LYS A 70 8.68 -22.92 20.43
N ARG A 71 8.72 -22.06 21.46
CA ARG A 71 9.30 -22.43 22.75
C ARG A 71 8.19 -22.98 23.65
N ILE A 72 8.25 -24.29 23.85
CA ILE A 72 7.35 -25.05 24.73
C ILE A 72 7.35 -24.42 26.13
N VAL A 73 6.17 -24.05 26.63
CA VAL A 73 5.92 -23.89 28.06
C VAL A 73 4.71 -24.76 28.43
N THR A 74 4.95 -25.65 29.38
CA THR A 74 4.06 -26.69 29.89
C THR A 74 2.81 -26.14 30.59
N SER A 75 1.67 -26.69 30.16
CA SER A 75 0.37 -26.84 30.85
C SER A 75 -0.28 -25.61 31.50
N LEU A 76 -1.30 -25.08 30.81
CA LEU A 76 -2.52 -24.57 31.43
C LEU A 76 -3.68 -25.32 30.78
N GLU A 77 -4.33 -26.20 31.53
CA GLU A 77 -5.51 -26.94 31.05
C GLU A 77 -6.66 -25.97 30.76
N GLY A 78 -7.27 -26.10 29.58
CA GLY A 78 -8.59 -25.54 29.28
C GLY A 78 -8.68 -24.34 28.33
N LEU A 79 -7.61 -23.91 27.67
CA LEU A 79 -7.65 -22.82 26.66
C LEU A 79 -6.95 -23.23 25.36
N GLU A 80 -7.69 -23.29 24.25
CA GLU A 80 -7.13 -23.47 22.91
C GLU A 80 -6.54 -22.14 22.39
N GLY A 81 -5.24 -21.93 22.59
CA GLY A 81 -4.48 -20.78 22.08
C GLY A 81 -2.97 -20.95 22.29
N VAL A 82 -2.13 -20.38 21.42
CA VAL A 82 -0.66 -20.50 21.50
C VAL A 82 -0.11 -19.48 22.52
N VAL A 83 0.52 -19.98 23.58
CA VAL A 83 1.21 -19.19 24.61
C VAL A 83 2.68 -19.06 24.23
N ASP A 84 3.19 -17.84 24.07
CA ASP A 84 4.58 -17.63 23.59
C ASP A 84 5.58 -17.31 24.73
N ALA A 85 5.16 -16.67 25.83
CA ALA A 85 5.99 -16.54 27.03
C ALA A 85 5.23 -16.03 28.26
N SER A 86 5.71 -16.43 29.45
CA SER A 86 5.41 -15.76 30.72
C SER A 86 6.67 -15.12 31.26
N PHE A 87 6.62 -13.83 31.58
CA PHE A 87 7.73 -13.08 32.16
C PHE A 87 7.36 -12.58 33.55
N ASN A 88 8.32 -12.55 34.47
CA ASN A 88 8.16 -11.88 35.76
C ASN A 88 8.75 -10.47 35.66
N PHE A 89 7.91 -9.44 35.84
CA PHE A 89 8.33 -8.05 35.88
C PHE A 89 7.95 -7.46 37.24
N SER A 90 8.95 -7.12 38.05
CA SER A 90 8.76 -6.48 39.36
C SER A 90 7.77 -7.20 40.29
N GLY A 91 7.75 -8.53 40.30
CA GLY A 91 6.87 -9.33 41.15
C GLY A 91 5.51 -9.67 40.54
N HIS A 92 5.23 -9.18 39.33
CA HIS A 92 4.02 -9.50 38.58
C HIS A 92 4.33 -10.45 37.42
N PHE A 93 3.56 -11.54 37.34
CA PHE A 93 3.62 -12.46 36.21
C PHE A 93 2.77 -11.90 35.06
N VAL A 94 3.41 -11.72 33.92
CA VAL A 94 2.78 -11.24 32.69
C VAL A 94 2.82 -12.37 31.67
N THR A 95 1.64 -12.83 31.24
CA THR A 95 1.49 -13.85 30.21
C THR A 95 1.11 -13.20 28.88
N ALA A 96 1.92 -13.45 27.85
CA ALA A 96 1.65 -13.00 26.49
C ALA A 96 0.85 -14.08 25.74
N TYR A 97 -0.24 -13.67 25.10
CA TYR A 97 -1.10 -14.53 24.30
C TYR A 97 -1.15 -14.07 22.85
N TYR A 98 -1.24 -15.03 21.94
CA TYR A 98 -1.56 -14.80 20.54
C TYR A 98 -2.99 -15.29 20.27
N ASP A 99 -3.88 -14.40 19.83
CA ASP A 99 -5.25 -14.76 19.45
C ASP A 99 -5.65 -14.12 18.12
N PRO A 100 -5.79 -14.91 17.04
CA PRO A 100 -6.16 -14.41 15.73
C PRO A 100 -7.65 -14.06 15.58
N GLN A 101 -8.50 -14.26 16.59
CA GLN A 101 -9.96 -14.05 16.50
C GLN A 101 -10.58 -13.28 17.66
N PHE A 102 -9.81 -12.64 18.53
CA PHE A 102 -10.39 -12.05 19.74
C PHE A 102 -11.21 -10.78 19.49
N ILE A 103 -12.55 -10.93 19.57
CA ILE A 103 -13.51 -9.85 19.82
C ILE A 103 -14.01 -10.04 21.26
N SER A 104 -13.69 -9.12 22.17
CA SER A 104 -14.19 -9.17 23.55
C SER A 104 -14.73 -7.81 24.01
N LYS A 105 -15.90 -7.85 24.66
CA LYS A 105 -16.78 -6.74 25.07
C LYS A 105 -16.29 -5.92 26.30
N LYS A 106 -15.00 -5.61 26.43
CA LYS A 106 -14.51 -4.70 27.49
C LYS A 106 -13.68 -3.56 26.91
N THR A 107 -13.71 -2.42 27.61
CA THR A 107 -12.99 -1.19 27.23
C THR A 107 -11.49 -1.45 27.19
N ILE A 108 -10.87 -1.25 26.03
CA ILE A 108 -9.44 -1.50 25.77
C ILE A 108 -8.78 -0.16 25.47
N LEU A 109 -7.56 0.03 25.98
CA LEU A 109 -6.69 1.15 25.62
C LEU A 109 -5.61 0.66 24.65
N THR A 110 -5.68 1.17 23.43
CA THR A 110 -4.84 0.77 22.30
C THR A 110 -3.71 1.78 22.12
N TYR A 111 -2.45 1.33 22.03
CA TYR A 111 -1.30 2.18 21.70
C TYR A 111 -0.46 1.59 20.57
N ASP A 112 -0.19 2.39 19.54
CA ASP A 112 0.78 2.06 18.50
C ASP A 112 2.16 2.58 18.88
N ILE A 113 3.09 1.66 19.15
CA ILE A 113 4.44 2.03 19.58
C ILE A 113 5.36 2.26 18.37
N TYR A 114 5.09 1.59 17.23
CA TYR A 114 5.70 1.84 15.91
C TYR A 114 4.74 1.36 14.80
N SER A 115 4.96 1.78 13.55
CA SER A 115 4.08 1.56 12.38
C SER A 115 3.80 0.09 11.99
N TRP A 116 4.22 -0.88 12.80
CA TRP A 116 4.07 -2.32 12.58
C TRP A 116 3.85 -3.10 13.89
N THR A 117 3.60 -2.43 15.03
CA THR A 117 3.30 -3.12 16.29
C THR A 117 2.21 -2.39 17.07
N LYS A 118 1.04 -3.03 17.13
CA LYS A 118 -0.07 -2.62 17.99
C LYS A 118 0.08 -3.29 19.34
N VAL A 119 0.09 -2.49 20.41
CA VAL A 119 0.13 -2.98 21.79
C VAL A 119 -1.15 -2.54 22.49
N ASP A 120 -1.97 -3.52 22.86
CA ASP A 120 -3.19 -3.28 23.61
C ASP A 120 -2.89 -3.44 25.11
N PHE A 121 -3.15 -2.37 25.88
CA PHE A 121 -3.08 -2.39 27.33
C PHE A 121 -4.49 -2.52 27.90
N ILE A 122 -4.68 -3.49 28.77
CA ILE A 122 -5.92 -3.63 29.54
C ILE A 122 -5.60 -3.10 30.94
N SER A 123 -6.13 -1.91 31.23
CA SER A 123 -6.09 -1.25 32.54
C SER A 123 -7.53 -1.08 33.03
N ASP A 124 -7.78 -1.34 34.32
CA ASP A 124 -9.09 -1.14 34.94
C ASP A 124 -9.40 0.35 35.25
N GLU A 125 -8.47 1.28 34.96
CA GLU A 125 -8.67 2.73 35.16
C GLU A 125 -8.39 3.57 33.91
N SER A 126 -9.10 4.70 33.78
CA SER A 126 -9.12 5.60 32.63
C SER A 126 -7.84 6.42 32.45
N VAL A 127 -7.36 6.54 31.21
CA VAL A 127 -6.16 7.33 30.89
C VAL A 127 -6.51 8.83 30.80
N PRO A 128 -5.74 9.72 31.45
CA PRO A 128 -5.98 11.16 31.38
C PRO A 128 -5.77 11.74 29.97
N VAL A 129 -6.74 12.52 29.49
CA VAL A 129 -6.77 13.21 28.19
C VAL A 129 -5.52 14.06 27.90
N SER A 130 -4.83 14.54 28.94
CA SER A 130 -3.60 15.33 28.81
C SER A 130 -2.41 14.52 28.26
N LEU A 131 -2.35 13.21 28.57
CA LEU A 131 -1.29 12.32 28.09
C LEU A 131 -1.44 12.00 26.60
N ALA A 132 -2.67 11.71 26.15
CA ALA A 132 -2.99 11.48 24.73
C ALA A 132 -2.66 12.71 23.86
N LYS A 133 -2.97 13.92 24.35
CA LYS A 133 -2.65 15.18 23.65
C LYS A 133 -1.15 15.43 23.48
N THR A 134 -0.34 14.96 24.42
CA THR A 134 1.12 15.21 24.40
C THR A 134 1.83 14.28 23.41
N LEU A 135 1.37 13.04 23.29
CA LEU A 135 1.90 12.08 22.31
C LEU A 135 1.55 12.47 20.86
N TYR A 136 0.39 13.09 20.64
CA TYR A 136 -0.07 13.53 19.31
C TYR A 136 0.51 14.88 18.86
N LYS A 137 0.84 15.80 19.78
CA LYS A 137 1.49 17.08 19.43
C LYS A 137 2.82 16.92 18.69
N ASN A 138 3.47 15.77 18.84
CA ASN A 138 4.70 15.44 18.11
C ASN A 138 4.44 14.93 16.67
N ARG A 139 3.17 14.78 16.24
CA ARG A 139 2.77 14.34 14.89
C ARG A 139 2.17 15.43 13.99
N GLU A 140 1.83 16.62 14.52
CA GLU A 140 1.25 17.74 13.73
C GLU A 140 2.21 18.33 12.67
N LYS A 141 3.42 17.79 12.50
CA LYS A 141 4.36 18.18 11.44
C LYS A 141 4.23 17.38 10.15
N ASP A 142 3.48 16.29 10.16
CA ASP A 142 3.17 15.51 8.95
C ASP A 142 1.68 15.69 8.62
N ASP A 143 1.38 16.01 7.37
CA ASP A 143 0.06 16.33 6.78
C ASP A 143 -1.07 15.32 7.07
N ASN A 144 -1.53 15.24 8.32
CA ASN A 144 -2.58 14.34 8.78
C ASN A 144 -3.81 15.11 9.32
N PRO A 145 -5.01 14.49 9.27
CA PRO A 145 -6.28 15.17 9.54
C PRO A 145 -6.46 15.62 11.00
N VAL A 146 -7.24 16.70 11.16
CA VAL A 146 -7.57 17.35 12.43
C VAL A 146 -8.40 16.41 13.34
N MET A 147 -7.99 16.32 14.62
CA MET A 147 -8.71 15.53 15.65
C MET A 147 -10.12 16.08 15.93
N PRO A 148 -11.14 15.22 16.15
CA PRO A 148 -12.44 15.65 16.65
C PRO A 148 -12.32 16.20 18.08
N LYS A 149 -13.17 17.20 18.39
CA LYS A 149 -13.09 18.02 19.62
C LYS A 149 -13.18 17.23 20.94
N ASN A 150 -13.67 15.99 20.92
CA ASN A 150 -14.00 15.21 22.12
C ASN A 150 -13.08 14.01 22.40
N GLY A 151 -12.03 13.77 21.59
CA GLY A 151 -11.08 12.68 21.81
C GLY A 151 -11.55 11.30 21.32
N MET A 152 -10.64 10.31 21.33
CA MET A 152 -10.80 9.00 20.67
C MET A 152 -11.79 8.02 21.35
N ALA A 153 -12.37 8.39 22.49
CA ALA A 153 -13.26 7.50 23.26
C ALA A 153 -14.62 7.25 22.60
N ASP A 154 -15.02 8.09 21.64
CA ASP A 154 -16.32 8.01 20.95
C ASP A 154 -16.21 7.57 19.48
N ILE A 155 -15.05 7.07 19.05
CA ILE A 155 -14.83 6.65 17.66
C ILE A 155 -15.51 5.30 17.42
N THR A 156 -16.58 5.31 16.64
CA THR A 156 -17.26 4.09 16.18
C THR A 156 -16.34 3.24 15.30
N PRO A 157 -16.58 1.92 15.15
CA PRO A 157 -15.82 1.08 14.21
C PRO A 157 -15.78 1.62 12.78
N VAL A 158 -16.83 2.35 12.36
CA VAL A 158 -16.91 3.02 11.06
C VAL A 158 -15.98 4.24 11.00
N GLU A 159 -15.93 5.05 12.06
CA GLU A 159 -15.00 6.19 12.13
C GLU A 159 -13.55 5.73 12.25
N ASN A 160 -13.30 4.61 12.94
CA ASN A 160 -11.99 3.99 13.01
C ASN A 160 -11.55 3.45 11.64
N GLN A 161 -12.44 2.78 10.90
CA GLN A 161 -12.16 2.36 9.53
C GLN A 161 -11.90 3.55 8.61
N LYS A 162 -12.67 4.64 8.73
CA LYS A 162 -12.40 5.89 7.99
C LYS A 162 -11.03 6.49 8.33
N MET A 163 -10.56 6.38 9.57
CA MET A 163 -9.24 6.84 9.99
C MET A 163 -8.11 5.92 9.50
N ILE A 164 -8.34 4.60 9.45
CA ILE A 164 -7.41 3.61 8.87
C ILE A 164 -7.32 3.78 7.35
N ASP A 165 -8.44 3.96 6.66
CA ASP A 165 -8.50 4.28 5.23
C ASP A 165 -7.87 5.65 4.94
N ALA A 166 -7.95 6.58 5.90
CA ALA A 166 -7.23 7.85 5.82
C ALA A 166 -5.72 7.70 6.10
N GLN A 167 -5.26 6.60 6.74
CA GLN A 167 -3.85 6.28 6.94
C GLN A 167 -3.26 5.43 5.81
N ASN A 168 -4.07 4.59 5.14
CA ASN A 168 -3.71 3.82 3.95
C ASN A 168 -4.70 4.12 2.82
N PHE A 169 -4.37 5.09 1.96
CA PHE A 169 -5.22 5.43 0.83
C PHE A 169 -5.35 4.22 -0.12
N PRO A 170 -6.56 3.67 -0.33
CA PRO A 170 -6.74 2.46 -1.12
C PRO A 170 -6.44 2.70 -2.59
N SER A 171 -5.84 1.71 -3.26
CA SER A 171 -5.55 1.77 -4.70
C SER A 171 -6.79 1.49 -5.58
N LEU A 172 -7.80 0.80 -5.05
CA LEU A 172 -9.06 0.48 -5.72
C LEU A 172 -10.23 0.78 -4.79
N VAL A 173 -11.20 1.56 -5.26
CA VAL A 173 -12.37 2.02 -4.48
C VAL A 173 -13.67 1.79 -5.22
N SER A 174 -14.79 1.71 -4.50
CA SER A 174 -16.12 1.67 -5.12
C SER A 174 -16.64 3.06 -5.46
N ALA A 175 -17.63 3.16 -6.36
CA ALA A 175 -18.33 4.42 -6.63
C ALA A 175 -18.98 5.00 -5.36
N LYS A 176 -19.49 4.13 -4.46
CA LYS A 176 -20.02 4.54 -3.16
C LYS A 176 -18.94 5.18 -2.28
N TRP A 177 -17.76 4.55 -2.19
CA TRP A 177 -16.64 5.10 -1.43
C TRP A 177 -16.23 6.48 -1.95
N LEU A 178 -16.14 6.66 -3.27
CA LEU A 178 -15.83 7.96 -3.87
C LEU A 178 -16.84 9.02 -3.42
N PHE A 179 -18.14 8.72 -3.51
CA PHE A 179 -19.19 9.64 -3.10
C PHE A 179 -19.07 10.05 -1.61
N GLU A 180 -18.81 9.08 -0.73
CA GLU A 180 -18.66 9.32 0.72
C GLU A 180 -17.40 10.13 1.07
N ASN A 181 -16.46 10.27 0.13
CA ASN A 181 -15.15 10.91 0.34
C ASN A 181 -14.88 12.11 -0.57
N LEU A 182 -15.86 12.62 -1.33
CA LEU A 182 -15.67 13.73 -2.29
C LEU A 182 -15.03 14.99 -1.68
N GLY A 183 -15.26 15.25 -0.39
CA GLY A 183 -14.64 16.39 0.30
C GLY A 183 -13.16 16.23 0.61
N ASN A 184 -12.61 15.02 0.50
CA ASN A 184 -11.27 14.65 0.93
C ASN A 184 -10.36 14.20 -0.23
N VAL A 185 -10.87 14.23 -1.47
CA VAL A 185 -10.15 13.74 -2.66
C VAL A 185 -10.29 14.71 -3.83
N LYS A 186 -9.30 14.68 -4.72
CA LYS A 186 -9.38 15.23 -6.07
C LYS A 186 -9.81 14.13 -7.01
N VAL A 187 -10.69 14.44 -7.95
CA VAL A 187 -11.27 13.45 -8.85
C VAL A 187 -10.85 13.75 -10.28
N ILE A 188 -10.38 12.74 -11.00
CA ILE A 188 -10.04 12.83 -12.42
C ILE A 188 -10.91 11.85 -13.21
N GLU A 189 -11.68 12.38 -14.14
CA GLU A 189 -12.34 11.60 -15.19
C GLU A 189 -11.39 11.50 -16.39
N ILE A 190 -10.97 10.28 -16.73
CA ILE A 190 -10.23 10.04 -17.97
C ILE A 190 -11.13 9.51 -19.08
N GLY A 191 -11.14 10.21 -20.21
CA GLY A 191 -11.99 9.85 -21.34
C GLY A 191 -12.38 11.05 -22.19
N PRO A 192 -13.18 10.85 -23.24
CA PRO A 192 -13.56 11.91 -24.16
C PRO A 192 -14.29 13.06 -23.46
N ALA A 193 -13.93 14.30 -23.79
CA ALA A 193 -14.58 15.50 -23.23
C ALA A 193 -16.10 15.48 -23.39
N LYS A 194 -16.60 14.94 -24.52
CA LYS A 194 -18.05 14.75 -24.77
C LYS A 194 -18.77 13.94 -23.67
N GLU A 195 -18.11 12.95 -23.06
CA GLU A 195 -18.75 12.12 -22.02
C GLU A 195 -18.68 12.83 -20.67
N TYR A 196 -17.59 13.55 -20.40
CA TYR A 196 -17.47 14.42 -19.22
C TYR A 196 -18.54 15.53 -19.24
N ASP A 197 -18.76 16.17 -20.39
CA ASP A 197 -19.72 17.27 -20.56
C ASP A 197 -21.18 16.83 -20.42
N LYS A 198 -21.50 15.56 -20.72
CA LYS A 198 -22.84 14.99 -20.47
C LYS A 198 -23.15 14.82 -18.98
N GLY A 199 -22.13 14.78 -18.13
CA GLY A 199 -22.27 14.68 -16.69
C GLY A 199 -21.08 13.97 -16.06
N HIS A 200 -20.50 14.57 -15.03
CA HIS A 200 -19.30 14.09 -14.33
C HIS A 200 -19.48 14.25 -12.80
N ILE A 201 -18.63 13.61 -12.02
CA ILE A 201 -18.63 13.79 -10.56
C ILE A 201 -18.33 15.24 -10.21
N LYS A 202 -19.09 15.84 -9.28
CA LYS A 202 -18.86 17.22 -8.84
C LYS A 202 -17.40 17.44 -8.40
N GLY A 203 -16.73 18.40 -9.02
CA GLY A 203 -15.33 18.72 -8.75
C GLY A 203 -14.31 17.88 -9.51
N ALA A 204 -14.76 16.92 -10.34
CA ALA A 204 -13.89 16.17 -11.22
C ALA A 204 -13.34 17.06 -12.35
N VAL A 205 -12.08 16.82 -12.71
CA VAL A 205 -11.44 17.39 -13.89
C VAL A 205 -11.36 16.33 -14.99
N ASN A 206 -11.33 16.75 -16.26
CA ASN A 206 -11.18 15.84 -17.39
C ASN A 206 -9.73 15.78 -17.88
N ILE A 207 -9.25 14.57 -18.13
CA ILE A 207 -8.03 14.27 -18.87
C ILE A 207 -8.42 13.38 -20.04
N GLN A 208 -7.83 13.59 -21.21
CA GLN A 208 -7.92 12.67 -22.33
C GLN A 208 -6.66 11.80 -22.41
N ILE A 209 -6.79 10.59 -22.94
CA ILE A 209 -5.64 9.67 -23.09
C ILE A 209 -4.50 10.25 -23.93
N GLY A 210 -4.81 11.19 -24.84
CA GLY A 210 -3.82 11.92 -25.63
C GLY A 210 -3.10 13.03 -24.87
N ASP A 211 -3.64 13.49 -23.74
CA ASP A 211 -2.97 14.51 -22.92
C ASP A 211 -1.80 13.91 -22.13
N ILE A 212 -1.82 12.59 -21.88
CA ILE A 212 -0.80 11.88 -21.10
C ILE A 212 0.08 10.96 -21.95
N ARG A 213 -0.10 10.97 -23.27
CA ARG A 213 0.73 10.19 -24.21
C ARG A 213 1.29 11.07 -25.32
N ALA A 214 2.53 10.81 -25.73
CA ALA A 214 3.19 11.51 -26.82
C ALA A 214 4.06 10.56 -27.66
N THR A 215 4.53 11.07 -28.80
CA THR A 215 5.62 10.44 -29.53
C THR A 215 6.93 10.85 -28.89
N GLU A 216 7.63 9.89 -28.28
CA GLU A 216 8.93 10.09 -27.64
C GLU A 216 9.99 9.31 -28.42
N LYS A 217 11.04 10.00 -28.87
CA LYS A 217 12.14 9.40 -29.66
C LYS A 217 11.66 8.56 -30.87
N GLY A 218 10.61 9.02 -31.55
CA GLY A 218 10.04 8.36 -32.73
C GLY A 218 9.07 7.20 -32.43
N ILE A 219 8.88 6.85 -31.16
CA ILE A 219 7.94 5.82 -30.72
C ILE A 219 6.65 6.50 -30.24
N ALA A 220 5.52 6.13 -30.84
CA ALA A 220 4.22 6.70 -30.50
C ALA A 220 3.68 6.18 -29.17
N GLU A 221 2.71 6.92 -28.60
CA GLU A 221 1.89 6.53 -27.45
C GLU A 221 2.65 6.29 -26.12
N GLN A 222 3.89 6.79 -26.01
CA GLN A 222 4.68 6.75 -24.78
C GLN A 222 4.13 7.72 -23.75
N ILE A 223 4.44 7.52 -22.46
CA ILE A 223 4.12 8.53 -21.45
C ILE A 223 4.76 9.88 -21.81
N ILE A 224 4.03 10.98 -21.59
CA ILE A 224 4.59 12.32 -21.80
C ILE A 224 5.79 12.56 -20.88
N SER A 225 6.81 13.27 -21.35
CA SER A 225 7.96 13.61 -20.49
C SER A 225 7.59 14.53 -19.31
N LYS A 226 8.46 14.55 -18.29
CA LYS A 226 8.34 15.39 -17.09
C LYS A 226 7.99 16.85 -17.41
N LYS A 227 8.62 17.40 -18.46
CA LYS A 227 8.42 18.77 -18.96
C LYS A 227 6.97 19.09 -19.30
N TYR A 228 6.20 18.10 -19.76
CA TYR A 228 4.79 18.27 -20.11
C TYR A 228 3.86 17.78 -18.99
N PHE A 229 4.31 16.82 -18.18
CA PHE A 229 3.52 16.26 -17.10
C PHE A 229 3.30 17.25 -15.95
N GLU A 230 4.33 17.95 -15.49
CA GLU A 230 4.19 18.92 -14.39
C GLU A 230 3.19 20.04 -14.73
N PRO A 231 3.29 20.73 -15.89
CA PRO A 231 2.31 21.75 -16.28
C PRO A 231 0.89 21.20 -16.48
N LEU A 232 0.76 19.94 -16.92
CA LEU A 232 -0.55 19.30 -17.04
C LEU A 232 -1.22 19.16 -15.67
N MET A 233 -0.48 18.65 -14.67
CA MET A 233 -0.97 18.50 -13.29
C MET A 233 -1.31 19.86 -12.64
N ASP A 234 -0.46 20.87 -12.86
CA ASP A 234 -0.70 22.24 -12.40
C ASP A 234 -1.99 22.82 -12.99
N LYS A 235 -2.17 22.66 -14.31
CA LYS A 235 -3.34 23.15 -15.05
C LYS A 235 -4.64 22.56 -14.55
N ILE A 236 -4.63 21.32 -14.05
CA ILE A 236 -5.81 20.63 -13.52
C ILE A 236 -5.93 20.73 -11.99
N GLY A 237 -5.01 21.43 -11.33
CA GLY A 237 -5.07 21.69 -9.88
C GLY A 237 -4.79 20.48 -8.99
N ILE A 238 -3.89 19.60 -9.45
CA ILE A 238 -3.36 18.46 -8.69
C ILE A 238 -1.95 18.80 -8.18
N SER A 239 -1.74 18.67 -6.89
CA SER A 239 -0.46 18.82 -6.18
C SER A 239 0.05 17.48 -5.67
N ASN A 240 1.33 17.38 -5.30
CA ASN A 240 1.92 16.11 -4.86
C ASN A 240 1.32 15.50 -3.59
N SER A 241 0.65 16.29 -2.74
CA SER A 241 0.02 15.83 -1.49
C SER A 241 -1.44 15.44 -1.66
N ASP A 242 -2.05 15.75 -2.82
CA ASP A 242 -3.45 15.44 -3.06
C ASP A 242 -3.71 13.93 -3.03
N ARG A 243 -4.93 13.58 -2.63
CA ARG A 243 -5.48 12.24 -2.76
C ARG A 243 -6.27 12.17 -4.05
N VAL A 244 -5.81 11.42 -5.03
CA VAL A 244 -6.38 11.40 -6.38
C VAL A 244 -7.21 10.14 -6.59
N VAL A 245 -8.46 10.31 -7.02
CA VAL A 245 -9.31 9.21 -7.46
C VAL A 245 -9.58 9.34 -8.95
N ILE A 246 -9.29 8.29 -9.71
CA ILE A 246 -9.43 8.24 -11.16
C ILE A 246 -10.60 7.34 -11.51
N TYR A 247 -11.44 7.75 -12.46
CA TYR A 247 -12.40 6.87 -13.10
C TYR A 247 -12.39 7.10 -14.62
N SER A 248 -12.61 6.03 -15.38
CA SER A 248 -12.74 6.13 -16.83
C SER A 248 -14.19 6.36 -17.26
N SER A 249 -14.39 7.20 -18.28
CA SER A 249 -15.71 7.45 -18.89
C SER A 249 -16.19 6.29 -19.75
N GLU A 250 -15.27 5.51 -20.33
CA GLU A 250 -15.55 4.47 -21.32
C GLU A 250 -14.66 3.24 -21.06
N SER A 251 -13.41 3.28 -21.53
CA SER A 251 -12.50 2.13 -21.52
C SER A 251 -11.75 1.99 -20.20
N LEU A 252 -11.89 0.83 -19.55
CA LEU A 252 -11.39 0.56 -18.19
C LEU A 252 -9.87 0.34 -18.07
N ASN A 253 -9.12 0.70 -19.11
CA ASN A 253 -7.66 0.63 -19.12
C ASN A 253 -7.01 2.02 -19.13
N GLN A 254 -7.75 3.10 -19.39
CA GLN A 254 -7.18 4.45 -19.45
C GLN A 254 -6.86 4.98 -18.05
N GLU A 255 -7.70 4.69 -17.07
CA GLU A 255 -7.49 5.04 -15.66
C GLU A 255 -6.24 4.39 -15.09
N SER A 256 -5.96 3.14 -15.49
CA SER A 256 -4.74 2.45 -15.07
C SER A 256 -3.51 3.02 -15.74
N ARG A 257 -3.63 3.50 -16.99
CA ARG A 257 -2.55 4.23 -17.65
C ARG A 257 -2.25 5.55 -16.95
N LEU A 258 -3.26 6.34 -16.59
CA LEU A 258 -3.04 7.56 -15.81
C LEU A 258 -2.47 7.25 -14.41
N TYR A 259 -2.98 6.21 -13.75
CA TYR A 259 -2.46 5.74 -12.46
C TYR A 259 -0.97 5.38 -12.56
N GLU A 260 -0.59 4.60 -13.58
CA GLU A 260 0.79 4.21 -13.86
C GLU A 260 1.69 5.43 -14.12
N THR A 261 1.26 6.38 -14.95
CA THR A 261 1.97 7.65 -15.18
C THR A 261 2.17 8.44 -13.88
N LEU A 262 1.13 8.54 -13.04
CA LEU A 262 1.21 9.24 -11.75
C LEU A 262 2.19 8.54 -10.79
N LYS A 263 2.17 7.19 -10.73
CA LYS A 263 3.12 6.40 -9.92
C LYS A 263 4.54 6.53 -10.45
N TYR A 264 4.72 6.52 -11.77
CA TYR A 264 6.01 6.77 -12.42
C TYR A 264 6.56 8.15 -12.05
N TYR A 265 5.71 9.15 -11.90
CA TYR A 265 6.09 10.48 -11.43
C TYR A 265 6.00 10.69 -9.91
N GLY A 266 5.91 9.60 -9.14
CA GLY A 266 6.10 9.60 -7.69
C GLY A 266 4.88 10.02 -6.88
N HIS A 267 3.70 10.12 -7.49
CA HIS A 267 2.46 10.36 -6.77
C HIS A 267 2.08 9.12 -5.95
N LYS A 268 1.73 9.31 -4.68
CA LYS A 268 1.53 8.19 -3.73
C LYS A 268 0.07 7.81 -3.56
N ASN A 269 -0.77 8.81 -3.31
CA ASN A 269 -2.16 8.61 -2.90
C ASN A 269 -3.06 8.62 -4.14
N ILE A 270 -3.12 7.49 -4.83
CA ILE A 270 -3.94 7.33 -6.04
C ILE A 270 -4.88 6.13 -5.86
N ALA A 271 -6.11 6.27 -6.32
CA ALA A 271 -7.12 5.22 -6.34
C ALA A 271 -7.80 5.17 -7.71
N ILE A 272 -8.27 3.99 -8.11
CA ILE A 272 -9.15 3.79 -9.26
C ILE A 272 -10.56 3.44 -8.76
N VAL A 273 -11.60 4.02 -9.36
CA VAL A 273 -12.97 3.55 -9.16
C VAL A 273 -13.17 2.24 -9.90
N ASN A 274 -13.42 1.16 -9.16
CA ASN A 274 -13.70 -0.16 -9.70
C ASN A 274 -14.97 -0.11 -10.57
N GLY A 275 -14.83 -0.47 -11.85
CA GLY A 275 -15.89 -0.37 -12.87
C GLY A 275 -15.92 0.96 -13.62
N GLY A 276 -15.32 2.04 -13.10
CA GLY A 276 -15.34 3.34 -13.77
C GLY A 276 -16.72 4.04 -13.70
N LYS A 277 -17.03 4.88 -14.71
CA LYS A 277 -18.21 5.76 -14.69
C LYS A 277 -19.55 5.02 -14.76
N ASN A 278 -19.60 3.84 -15.36
CA ASN A 278 -20.84 3.08 -15.52
C ASN A 278 -21.48 2.67 -14.17
N LEU A 279 -20.68 2.54 -13.11
CA LEU A 279 -21.12 2.20 -11.76
C LEU A 279 -21.41 3.43 -10.89
N ILE A 280 -21.20 4.64 -11.42
CA ILE A 280 -21.56 5.87 -10.76
C ILE A 280 -23.04 6.15 -11.01
N ASP A 281 -23.82 6.22 -9.92
CA ASP A 281 -25.24 6.58 -10.00
C ASP A 281 -25.38 7.97 -10.63
N LYS A 282 -26.25 8.07 -11.65
CA LYS A 282 -26.50 9.30 -12.40
C LYS A 282 -26.89 10.49 -11.52
N LYS A 283 -27.50 10.26 -10.36
CA LYS A 283 -27.85 11.33 -9.40
C LYS A 283 -26.63 12.06 -8.82
N TYR A 284 -25.44 11.45 -8.91
CA TYR A 284 -24.18 12.05 -8.45
C TYR A 284 -23.42 12.78 -9.56
N LEU A 285 -23.92 12.72 -10.80
CA LEU A 285 -23.34 13.42 -11.92
C LEU A 285 -23.88 14.85 -12.02
N THR A 286 -23.04 15.77 -12.46
CA THR A 286 -23.35 17.17 -12.72
C THR A 286 -22.72 17.62 -14.01
N THR A 287 -23.27 18.67 -14.63
CA THR A 287 -22.68 19.37 -15.78
C THR A 287 -22.02 20.69 -15.37
N ALA A 288 -22.03 21.01 -14.07
CA ALA A 288 -21.43 22.24 -13.55
C ALA A 288 -19.92 22.22 -13.73
N LYS A 289 -19.36 23.28 -14.34
CA LYS A 289 -17.92 23.41 -14.54
C LYS A 289 -17.16 23.34 -13.21
N THR A 290 -16.12 22.50 -13.16
CA THR A 290 -15.20 22.45 -12.03
C THR A 290 -14.35 23.73 -11.96
N LYS A 291 -14.36 24.39 -10.80
CA LYS A 291 -13.44 25.50 -10.52
C LYS A 291 -12.06 24.95 -10.18
N ILE A 292 -11.09 25.19 -11.05
CA ILE A 292 -9.71 24.73 -10.86
C ILE A 292 -8.89 25.87 -10.25
N ILE A 293 -8.12 25.53 -9.21
CA ILE A 293 -7.08 26.39 -8.66
C ILE A 293 -5.76 25.73 -9.05
N PRO A 294 -4.93 26.36 -9.89
CA PRO A 294 -3.65 25.78 -10.27
C PRO A 294 -2.79 25.44 -9.05
N SER A 295 -2.08 24.33 -9.16
CA SER A 295 -1.18 23.82 -8.13
C SER A 295 0.29 24.04 -8.54
N ASN A 296 1.21 23.52 -7.73
CA ASN A 296 2.61 23.37 -8.08
C ASN A 296 2.99 21.90 -7.87
N TYR A 297 3.14 21.17 -8.98
CA TYR A 297 3.43 19.76 -9.03
C TYR A 297 4.89 19.54 -9.40
N THR A 298 5.62 18.81 -8.56
CA THR A 298 7.00 18.40 -8.83
C THR A 298 7.08 16.89 -9.02
N ALA A 299 7.40 16.46 -10.23
CA ALA A 299 7.50 15.05 -10.57
C ALA A 299 8.83 14.44 -10.08
N LYS A 300 8.73 13.27 -9.43
CA LYS A 300 9.88 12.45 -9.02
C LYS A 300 9.80 11.10 -9.73
N VAL A 301 10.67 10.91 -10.72
CA VAL A 301 10.70 9.69 -11.52
C VAL A 301 11.00 8.47 -10.66
N ASN A 302 10.21 7.41 -10.86
CA ASN A 302 10.42 6.08 -10.34
C ASN A 302 10.75 5.13 -11.50
N GLU A 303 12.03 4.96 -11.78
CA GLU A 303 12.57 4.13 -12.87
C GLU A 303 12.25 2.64 -12.72
N ASN A 304 11.69 2.22 -11.58
CA ASN A 304 11.30 0.83 -11.38
C ASN A 304 9.97 0.45 -12.05
N ILE A 305 9.18 1.43 -12.52
CA ILE A 305 7.84 1.18 -13.08
C ILE A 305 7.89 0.94 -14.58
N ILE A 306 8.65 1.74 -15.33
CA ILE A 306 8.71 1.68 -16.80
C ILE A 306 10.06 1.17 -17.27
N VAL A 307 10.05 0.34 -18.32
CA VAL A 307 11.24 -0.10 -19.06
C VAL A 307 11.08 0.11 -20.56
N ASP A 308 12.19 0.18 -21.27
CA ASP A 308 12.25 0.35 -22.73
C ASP A 308 12.61 -0.96 -23.47
N SER A 309 12.63 -0.90 -24.80
CA SER A 309 12.91 -2.07 -25.64
C SER A 309 14.31 -2.66 -25.39
N ASP A 310 15.30 -1.83 -25.03
CA ASP A 310 16.68 -2.29 -24.84
C ASP A 310 16.78 -3.07 -23.53
N TYR A 311 16.10 -2.61 -22.49
CA TYR A 311 15.92 -3.37 -21.25
C TYR A 311 15.24 -4.72 -21.52
N VAL A 312 14.11 -4.72 -22.23
CA VAL A 312 13.38 -5.97 -22.54
C VAL A 312 14.24 -6.93 -23.36
N LEU A 313 14.96 -6.42 -24.36
CA LEU A 313 15.89 -7.21 -25.17
C LEU A 313 16.99 -7.85 -24.33
N SER A 314 17.53 -7.11 -23.35
CA SER A 314 18.56 -7.62 -22.43
C SER A 314 18.06 -8.72 -21.49
N LYS A 315 16.74 -8.85 -21.33
CA LYS A 315 16.09 -9.85 -20.47
C LYS A 315 15.61 -11.09 -21.23
N LEU A 316 15.73 -11.11 -22.56
CA LEU A 316 15.42 -12.31 -23.33
C LEU A 316 16.24 -13.50 -22.81
N ASN A 317 15.60 -14.65 -22.66
CA ASN A 317 16.17 -15.90 -22.11
C ASN A 317 16.62 -15.85 -20.64
N ASN A 318 16.31 -14.78 -19.90
CA ASN A 318 16.57 -14.73 -18.46
C ASN A 318 15.49 -15.52 -17.69
N SER A 319 15.85 -16.66 -17.09
CA SER A 319 14.91 -17.52 -16.35
C SER A 319 14.28 -16.86 -15.11
N GLY A 320 14.87 -15.77 -14.62
CA GLY A 320 14.36 -14.93 -13.52
C GLY A 320 13.41 -13.82 -13.97
N THR A 321 13.10 -13.72 -15.27
CA THR A 321 12.19 -12.71 -15.84
C THR A 321 11.04 -13.39 -16.59
N GLY A 322 9.80 -13.00 -16.31
CA GLY A 322 8.62 -13.38 -17.06
C GLY A 322 8.18 -12.24 -17.98
N LEU A 323 7.90 -12.55 -19.25
CA LEU A 323 7.31 -11.63 -20.21
C LEU A 323 5.82 -11.93 -20.34
N LEU A 324 4.97 -10.92 -20.10
CA LEU A 324 3.52 -11.05 -20.10
C LEU A 324 2.90 -10.16 -21.19
N ASP A 325 2.43 -10.79 -22.26
CA ASP A 325 1.67 -10.13 -23.31
C ASP A 325 0.18 -10.12 -22.93
N VAL A 326 -0.40 -8.94 -22.76
CA VAL A 326 -1.80 -8.80 -22.35
C VAL A 326 -2.77 -8.46 -23.48
N ARG A 327 -2.31 -8.62 -24.73
CA ARG A 327 -3.16 -8.50 -25.91
C ARG A 327 -4.12 -9.68 -26.03
N SER A 328 -5.07 -9.57 -26.95
CA SER A 328 -5.89 -10.72 -27.34
C SER A 328 -5.03 -11.85 -27.91
N GLU A 329 -5.53 -13.08 -27.85
CA GLU A 329 -4.86 -14.25 -28.42
C GLU A 329 -4.60 -14.08 -29.92
N GLY A 330 -5.56 -13.50 -30.66
CA GLY A 330 -5.41 -13.20 -32.08
C GLY A 330 -4.25 -12.23 -32.34
N GLU A 331 -4.10 -11.16 -31.55
CA GLU A 331 -2.96 -10.26 -31.65
C GLU A 331 -1.64 -10.95 -31.30
N PHE A 332 -1.63 -11.83 -30.29
CA PHE A 332 -0.45 -12.57 -29.86
C PHE A 332 0.08 -13.52 -30.95
N ASN A 333 -0.82 -14.27 -31.59
CA ASN A 333 -0.49 -15.24 -32.65
C ASN A 333 -0.01 -14.59 -33.95
N THR A 334 -0.26 -13.29 -34.16
CA THR A 334 0.32 -12.56 -35.31
C THR A 334 1.82 -12.23 -35.14
N GLY A 335 2.33 -12.39 -33.92
CA GLY A 335 3.72 -12.10 -33.56
C GLY A 335 3.80 -11.48 -32.17
N HIS A 336 4.65 -12.04 -31.32
CA HIS A 336 4.88 -11.60 -29.94
C HIS A 336 6.38 -11.63 -29.60
N ILE A 337 6.76 -11.07 -28.44
CA ILE A 337 8.14 -11.08 -27.97
C ILE A 337 8.51 -12.53 -27.59
N PRO A 338 9.66 -13.07 -28.05
CA PRO A 338 10.02 -14.46 -27.80
C PRO A 338 9.99 -14.86 -26.32
N GLY A 339 9.40 -16.01 -26.03
CA GLY A 339 9.23 -16.54 -24.67
C GLY A 339 8.16 -15.85 -23.82
N ALA A 340 7.34 -14.96 -24.39
CA ALA A 340 6.23 -14.33 -23.69
C ALA A 340 5.06 -15.30 -23.46
N VAL A 341 4.39 -15.16 -22.32
CA VAL A 341 3.11 -15.81 -22.02
C VAL A 341 1.98 -14.83 -22.33
N ASN A 342 0.89 -15.30 -22.92
CA ASN A 342 -0.29 -14.48 -23.19
C ASN A 342 -1.36 -14.63 -22.10
N ILE A 343 -1.80 -13.51 -21.53
CA ILE A 343 -3.00 -13.43 -20.68
C ILE A 343 -3.73 -12.14 -21.02
N ASN A 344 -4.80 -12.22 -21.80
CA ASN A 344 -5.62 -11.05 -22.15
C ASN A 344 -6.10 -10.34 -20.87
N TRP A 345 -5.85 -9.03 -20.79
CA TRP A 345 -6.24 -8.19 -19.64
C TRP A 345 -7.76 -8.23 -19.36
N GLU A 346 -8.59 -8.42 -20.38
CA GLU A 346 -10.06 -8.50 -20.24
C GLU A 346 -10.50 -9.69 -19.39
N ASN A 347 -9.67 -10.74 -19.30
CA ASN A 347 -9.96 -11.89 -18.45
C ASN A 347 -10.02 -11.52 -16.96
N LEU A 348 -9.47 -10.37 -16.56
CA LEU A 348 -9.48 -9.86 -15.19
C LEU A 348 -10.79 -9.15 -14.83
N LEU A 349 -11.65 -8.88 -15.81
CA LEU A 349 -12.89 -8.10 -15.64
C LEU A 349 -14.12 -8.99 -15.53
N ASN A 350 -15.10 -8.52 -14.75
CA ASN A 350 -16.48 -8.97 -14.82
C ASN A 350 -17.21 -8.30 -15.99
N SER A 351 -18.40 -8.79 -16.32
CA SER A 351 -19.22 -8.23 -17.41
C SER A 351 -19.70 -6.80 -17.15
N ASP A 352 -19.77 -6.38 -15.89
CA ASP A 352 -20.08 -5.00 -15.48
C ASP A 352 -18.85 -4.09 -15.45
N GLY A 353 -17.68 -4.60 -15.84
CA GLY A 353 -16.42 -3.86 -15.84
C GLY A 353 -15.69 -3.84 -14.50
N THR A 354 -16.25 -4.38 -13.43
CA THR A 354 -15.52 -4.49 -12.17
C THR A 354 -14.38 -5.52 -12.29
N LEU A 355 -13.34 -5.33 -11.49
CA LEU A 355 -12.31 -6.33 -11.31
C LEU A 355 -12.91 -7.62 -10.69
N LYS A 356 -12.52 -8.77 -11.22
CA LYS A 356 -12.86 -10.08 -10.67
C LYS A 356 -12.40 -10.25 -9.22
N SER A 357 -12.99 -11.24 -8.55
CA SER A 357 -12.63 -11.55 -7.16
C SER A 357 -11.16 -11.99 -7.04
N LEU A 358 -10.58 -11.80 -5.86
CA LEU A 358 -9.19 -12.21 -5.58
C LEU A 358 -8.93 -13.70 -5.88
N ALA A 359 -9.92 -14.56 -5.65
CA ALA A 359 -9.82 -15.99 -5.93
C ALA A 359 -9.73 -16.27 -7.44
N GLU A 360 -10.58 -15.63 -8.24
CA GLU A 360 -10.54 -15.75 -9.71
C GLU A 360 -9.24 -15.19 -10.28
N LEU A 361 -8.79 -14.02 -9.83
CA LEU A 361 -7.55 -13.41 -10.28
C LEU A 361 -6.34 -14.32 -10.03
N LYS A 362 -6.24 -14.91 -8.82
CA LYS A 362 -5.20 -15.89 -8.48
C LYS A 362 -5.27 -17.13 -9.36
N SER A 363 -6.47 -17.56 -9.74
CA SER A 363 -6.66 -18.69 -10.66
C SER A 363 -6.19 -18.37 -12.08
N ILE A 364 -6.56 -17.19 -12.61
CA ILE A 364 -6.15 -16.71 -13.94
C ILE A 364 -4.62 -16.57 -14.01
N LEU A 365 -4.02 -16.03 -12.97
CA LEU A 365 -2.59 -15.69 -12.91
C LEU A 365 -1.74 -16.77 -12.23
N LYS A 366 -2.27 -17.98 -12.04
CA LYS A 366 -1.61 -19.07 -11.28
C LYS A 366 -0.21 -19.46 -11.78
N ASN A 367 0.05 -19.25 -13.08
CA ASN A 367 1.32 -19.58 -13.71
C ASN A 367 2.32 -18.41 -13.69
N ILE A 368 1.94 -17.25 -13.14
CA ILE A 368 2.79 -16.07 -13.04
C ILE A 368 3.49 -16.06 -11.68
N ASP A 369 4.79 -16.37 -11.69
CA ASP A 369 5.62 -16.45 -10.49
C ASP A 369 5.86 -15.07 -9.88
N LYS A 370 5.27 -14.83 -8.70
CA LYS A 370 5.38 -13.57 -7.95
C LYS A 370 6.78 -13.22 -7.45
N ASN A 371 7.70 -14.18 -7.46
CA ASN A 371 9.08 -13.98 -7.00
C ASN A 371 10.03 -13.55 -8.12
N LYS A 372 9.57 -13.62 -9.38
CA LYS A 372 10.34 -13.19 -10.56
C LYS A 372 10.10 -11.72 -10.86
N GLU A 373 11.00 -11.15 -11.66
CA GLU A 373 10.68 -9.93 -12.39
C GLU A 373 9.61 -10.25 -13.43
N ILE A 374 8.59 -9.41 -13.55
CA ILE A 374 7.57 -9.53 -14.58
C ILE A 374 7.55 -8.25 -15.39
N ILE A 375 7.70 -8.39 -16.70
CA ILE A 375 7.58 -7.27 -17.65
C ILE A 375 6.28 -7.47 -18.42
N VAL A 376 5.37 -6.52 -18.28
CA VAL A 376 4.04 -6.55 -18.89
C VAL A 376 4.02 -5.62 -20.09
N TYR A 377 3.43 -6.06 -21.20
CA TYR A 377 3.32 -5.26 -22.42
C TYR A 377 2.04 -5.56 -23.19
N CYS A 378 1.66 -4.65 -24.08
CA CYS A 378 0.56 -4.86 -25.02
C CYS A 378 0.89 -4.29 -26.40
N VAL A 379 0.00 -3.51 -27.04
CA VAL A 379 0.36 -2.74 -28.24
C VAL A 379 1.14 -1.47 -27.87
N SER A 380 0.69 -0.72 -26.85
CA SER A 380 1.18 0.64 -26.55
C SER A 380 1.16 1.00 -25.06
N GLY A 381 1.40 0.02 -24.18
CA GLY A 381 1.49 0.24 -22.73
C GLY A 381 0.15 0.44 -21.99
N THR A 382 -0.93 0.83 -22.66
CA THR A 382 -2.21 1.18 -21.99
C THR A 382 -2.86 -0.04 -21.30
N ARG A 383 -3.14 -1.13 -22.04
CA ARG A 383 -3.66 -2.38 -21.44
C ARG A 383 -2.67 -3.02 -20.45
N ALA A 384 -1.37 -2.87 -20.71
CA ALA A 384 -0.32 -3.38 -19.83
C ALA A 384 -0.35 -2.67 -18.46
N SER A 385 -0.67 -1.38 -18.44
CA SER A 385 -0.84 -0.60 -17.20
C SER A 385 -1.94 -1.18 -16.31
N TYR A 386 -3.03 -1.70 -16.89
CA TYR A 386 -4.10 -2.35 -16.13
C TYR A 386 -3.63 -3.65 -15.46
N MET A 387 -2.98 -4.53 -16.22
CA MET A 387 -2.42 -5.76 -15.65
C MET A 387 -1.33 -5.46 -14.61
N TRP A 388 -0.49 -4.44 -14.85
CA TRP A 388 0.50 -3.98 -13.87
C TRP A 388 -0.16 -3.50 -12.58
N PHE A 389 -1.23 -2.71 -12.65
CA PHE A 389 -2.00 -2.27 -11.50
C PHE A 389 -2.56 -3.46 -10.71
N VAL A 390 -3.18 -4.44 -11.38
CA VAL A 390 -3.73 -5.62 -10.72
C VAL A 390 -2.64 -6.45 -10.04
N LEU A 391 -1.54 -6.73 -10.73
CA LEU A 391 -0.44 -7.51 -10.15
C LEU A 391 0.16 -6.82 -8.93
N THR A 392 0.41 -5.52 -9.00
CA THR A 392 1.13 -4.79 -7.94
C THR A 392 0.21 -4.36 -6.80
N GLU A 393 -0.87 -3.68 -7.11
CA GLU A 393 -1.72 -2.99 -6.12
C GLU A 393 -2.80 -3.89 -5.53
N VAL A 394 -3.23 -4.93 -6.25
CA VAL A 394 -4.28 -5.86 -5.79
C VAL A 394 -3.69 -7.18 -5.32
N LEU A 395 -2.73 -7.74 -6.07
CA LEU A 395 -2.16 -9.07 -5.78
C LEU A 395 -0.82 -9.01 -5.03
N GLY A 396 -0.25 -7.81 -4.88
CA GLY A 396 0.94 -7.60 -4.05
C GLY A 396 2.26 -8.06 -4.67
N TYR A 397 2.32 -8.27 -5.98
CA TYR A 397 3.56 -8.55 -6.69
C TYR A 397 4.51 -7.35 -6.56
N LYS A 398 5.79 -7.62 -6.25
CA LYS A 398 6.74 -6.57 -5.86
C LYS A 398 7.66 -6.10 -6.98
N ASN A 399 7.87 -6.92 -8.01
CA ASN A 399 8.77 -6.62 -9.12
C ASN A 399 8.06 -6.75 -10.47
N VAL A 400 7.17 -5.81 -10.76
CA VAL A 400 6.43 -5.75 -12.03
C VAL A 400 6.74 -4.42 -12.72
N LYS A 401 7.08 -4.49 -14.00
CA LYS A 401 7.45 -3.36 -14.85
C LYS A 401 6.55 -3.31 -16.09
N VAL A 402 6.26 -2.12 -16.56
CA VAL A 402 5.55 -1.89 -17.83
C VAL A 402 6.57 -1.62 -18.92
N PHE A 403 6.56 -2.39 -19.99
CA PHE A 403 7.26 -2.01 -21.21
C PHE A 403 6.40 -0.99 -21.96
N ASP A 404 6.70 0.29 -21.73
CA ASP A 404 5.87 1.42 -22.18
C ASP A 404 5.72 1.45 -23.71
N GLY A 405 6.85 1.28 -24.39
CA GLY A 405 6.97 1.09 -25.84
C GLY A 405 6.08 0.00 -26.40
N SER A 406 5.97 -1.12 -25.67
CA SER A 406 5.19 -2.28 -26.05
C SER A 406 5.48 -2.72 -27.51
N MET A 407 4.54 -3.38 -28.19
CA MET A 407 4.76 -3.86 -29.56
C MET A 407 5.01 -2.74 -30.58
N ILE A 408 4.54 -1.50 -30.35
CA ILE A 408 4.89 -0.36 -31.23
C ILE A 408 6.40 -0.12 -31.21
N ALA A 409 7.01 0.02 -30.04
CA ALA A 409 8.45 0.24 -29.93
C ALA A 409 9.27 -0.98 -30.39
N TRP A 410 8.78 -2.18 -30.05
CA TRP A 410 9.45 -3.42 -30.42
C TRP A 410 9.56 -3.59 -31.94
N LYS A 411 8.45 -3.34 -32.65
CA LYS A 411 8.40 -3.35 -34.12
C LYS A 411 9.15 -2.18 -34.74
N TYR A 412 9.06 -0.99 -34.14
CA TYR A 412 9.82 0.19 -34.60
C TYR A 412 11.33 -0.06 -34.63
N LYS A 413 11.85 -0.83 -33.66
CA LYS A 413 13.26 -1.25 -33.60
C LYS A 413 13.61 -2.50 -34.41
N ASN A 414 12.66 -3.08 -35.16
CA ASN A 414 12.84 -4.34 -35.91
C ASN A 414 13.38 -5.50 -35.06
N LEU A 415 12.90 -5.62 -33.81
CA LEU A 415 13.36 -6.66 -32.88
C LEU A 415 12.68 -8.02 -33.14
N PRO A 416 13.27 -9.15 -32.68
CA PRO A 416 12.79 -10.49 -32.98
C PRO A 416 11.36 -10.75 -32.52
N LEU A 417 10.61 -11.57 -33.27
CA LEU A 417 9.25 -12.01 -32.94
C LEU A 417 9.15 -13.54 -32.98
N GLU A 418 8.34 -14.10 -32.09
CA GLU A 418 7.86 -15.48 -32.10
C GLU A 418 6.40 -15.50 -32.61
N LYS A 419 5.98 -16.60 -33.25
CA LYS A 419 4.64 -16.76 -33.84
C LYS A 419 3.99 -18.05 -33.38
#